data_AF-L0HF72-F1
#
_entry.id   AF-L0HF72-F1
#
_cell.length_a   1.000
_cell.length_b   1.000
_cell.length_c   1.000
_cell.angle_alpha   90.00
_cell.angle_beta   90.00
_cell.angle_gamma   90.00
#
_symmetry.space_group_name_H-M   'P 1'
#
loop_
_entity.id
_entity.type
_entity.pdbx_description
1 polymer ?
#
loop_
_entity_poly.entity_id
_entity_poly.type
_entity_poly.pdbx_seq_one_letter_code
_entity_poly.pdbx_strand_id
1 'polypeptide(L)'
;MGNRLNQWKDGGCNAMKVQQEQRGAMTVIYDYSQKSVWLTLEHVQHRYSGIIRASVRSQMTENLGMVVMLLKGQDDQCASLLEQLKAKKGVRSVNLTVIPPEQ
;
A
#
# COMPACT_ATOMS: atom_id res chain seq x y z
N MET A 1 -18.46 29.68 -29.13
CA MET A 1 -17.82 28.58 -29.88
C MET A 1 -16.30 28.78 -29.79
N GLY A 2 -15.53 27.69 -29.59
CA GLY A 2 -14.16 27.65 -29.06
C GLY A 2 -13.09 28.55 -29.71
N ASN A 3 -11.89 28.70 -29.15
CA ASN A 3 -11.04 27.65 -28.62
C ASN A 3 -10.11 28.17 -27.51
N ARG A 4 -10.07 27.46 -26.38
CA ARG A 4 -9.13 27.67 -25.27
C ARG A 4 -7.96 26.68 -25.43
N LEU A 5 -7.16 26.89 -26.47
CA LEU A 5 -5.89 26.20 -26.69
C LEU A 5 -4.77 27.19 -26.29
N ASN A 6 -3.85 26.74 -25.44
CA ASN A 6 -2.71 27.47 -24.83
C ASN A 6 -2.97 28.18 -23.49
N GLN A 7 -2.93 27.43 -22.38
CA GLN A 7 -2.37 27.90 -21.09
C GLN A 7 -1.83 26.70 -20.29
N TRP A 8 -0.69 26.13 -20.71
CA TRP A 8 0.11 25.20 -19.88
C TRP A 8 1.61 25.51 -19.97
N LYS A 9 1.93 26.79 -20.07
CA LYS A 9 3.26 27.32 -19.80
C LYS A 9 3.03 28.66 -19.15
N ASP A 10 3.00 28.67 -17.82
CA ASP A 10 3.37 29.78 -16.94
C ASP A 10 2.96 29.37 -15.52
N GLY A 11 3.86 29.58 -14.56
CA GLY A 11 3.53 29.50 -13.14
C GLY A 11 4.21 28.35 -12.41
N GLY A 12 5.45 28.60 -11.99
CA GLY A 12 6.04 27.87 -10.89
C GLY A 12 5.14 27.97 -9.66
N CYS A 13 4.82 26.82 -9.09
CA CYS A 13 4.52 26.66 -7.69
C CYS A 13 4.81 25.20 -7.37
N ASN A 14 5.73 24.94 -6.45
CA ASN A 14 5.79 23.65 -5.78
C ASN A 14 4.42 23.43 -5.14
N ALA A 15 3.54 22.70 -5.81
CA ALA A 15 2.32 22.20 -5.20
C ALA A 15 2.78 21.28 -4.08
N MET A 16 2.86 21.81 -2.85
CA MET A 16 3.03 20.99 -1.66
C MET A 16 1.92 19.96 -1.69
N LYS A 17 2.30 18.70 -1.93
CA LYS A 17 1.37 17.58 -1.95
C LYS A 17 0.73 17.56 -0.57
N VAL A 18 -0.56 17.86 -0.49
CA VAL A 18 -1.30 17.81 0.77
C VAL A 18 -1.26 16.36 1.24
N GLN A 19 -0.53 16.09 2.31
CA GLN A 19 -0.51 14.77 2.94
C GLN A 19 -1.90 14.54 3.52
N GLN A 20 -2.59 13.54 2.97
CA GLN A 20 -3.91 13.14 3.44
C GLN A 20 -3.81 11.82 4.17
N GLU A 21 -4.42 11.73 5.35
CA GLU A 21 -4.59 10.46 6.05
C GLU A 21 -5.48 9.54 5.21
N GLN A 22 -4.92 8.40 4.83
CA GLN A 22 -5.60 7.35 4.09
C GLN A 22 -6.07 6.27 5.06
N ARG A 23 -7.29 5.78 4.83
CA ARG A 23 -7.80 4.55 5.44
C ARG A 23 -7.96 3.52 4.35
N GLY A 24 -7.70 2.25 4.65
CA GLY A 24 -7.78 1.23 3.62
C GLY A 24 -7.43 -0.16 4.07
N ALA A 25 -7.40 -1.07 3.10
CA ALA A 25 -6.95 -2.44 3.27
C ALA A 25 -5.84 -2.74 2.27
N MET A 26 -4.79 -3.39 2.72
CA MET A 26 -3.73 -3.91 1.88
C MET A 26 -3.73 -5.43 1.90
N THR A 27 -3.96 -6.03 0.74
CA THR A 27 -4.00 -7.49 0.57
C THR A 27 -2.70 -7.95 -0.08
N VAL A 28 -2.02 -8.88 0.57
CA VAL A 28 -0.77 -9.49 0.11
C VAL A 28 -1.00 -10.98 -0.09
N ILE A 29 -0.67 -11.49 -1.28
CA ILE A 29 -0.59 -12.94 -1.54
C ILE A 29 0.89 -13.31 -1.63
N TYR A 30 1.30 -14.36 -0.93
CA TYR A 30 2.69 -14.79 -0.86
C TYR A 30 2.83 -16.31 -0.91
N ASP A 31 4.04 -16.77 -1.25
CA ASP A 31 4.34 -18.18 -1.53
C ASP A 31 5.15 -18.82 -0.39
N TYR A 32 4.58 -19.81 0.30
CA TYR A 32 5.21 -20.54 1.40
C TYR A 32 6.44 -21.36 0.99
N SER A 33 6.59 -21.72 -0.30
CA SER A 33 7.80 -22.41 -0.77
C SER A 33 9.06 -21.55 -0.59
N GLN A 34 8.89 -20.23 -0.48
CA GLN A 34 9.95 -19.29 -0.17
C GLN A 34 10.11 -19.18 1.34
N LYS A 35 10.97 -20.03 1.93
CA LYS A 35 11.15 -20.20 3.39
C LYS A 35 11.27 -18.90 4.20
N SER A 36 11.79 -17.82 3.61
CA SER A 36 12.00 -16.54 4.31
C SER A 36 10.88 -15.51 4.12
N VAL A 37 9.87 -15.77 3.27
CA VAL A 37 8.86 -14.74 2.95
C VAL A 37 8.04 -14.36 4.18
N TRP A 38 7.71 -15.34 5.02
CA TRP A 38 6.98 -15.13 6.25
C TRP A 38 7.69 -14.15 7.19
N LEU A 39 8.94 -14.44 7.54
CA LEU A 39 9.74 -13.60 8.44
C LEU A 39 9.94 -12.21 7.84
N THR A 40 10.10 -12.13 6.52
CA THR A 40 10.21 -10.86 5.81
C THR A 40 8.93 -10.04 5.94
N LEU A 41 7.76 -10.65 5.79
CA LEU A 41 6.46 -9.99 5.94
C LEU A 41 6.20 -9.57 7.38
N GLU A 42 6.63 -10.37 8.36
CA GLU A 42 6.50 -10.01 9.78
C GLU A 42 7.38 -8.80 10.12
N HIS A 43 8.65 -8.78 9.68
CA HIS A 43 9.54 -7.63 9.86
C HIS A 43 9.01 -6.36 9.21
N VAL A 44 8.43 -6.46 7.99
CA VAL A 44 7.79 -5.32 7.34
C VAL A 44 6.59 -4.84 8.15
N GLN A 45 5.72 -5.74 8.63
CA GLN A 45 4.57 -5.37 9.46
C GLN A 45 4.98 -4.66 10.75
N HIS A 46 6.00 -5.16 11.46
CA HIS A 46 6.52 -4.52 12.68
C HIS A 46 7.04 -3.11 12.40
N ARG A 47 7.79 -2.92 11.29
CA ARG A 47 8.30 -1.61 10.87
C ARG A 47 7.19 -0.60 10.57
N TYR A 48 6.04 -1.07 10.08
CA TYR A 48 4.88 -0.23 9.72
C TYR A 48 3.74 -0.33 10.74
N SER A 49 4.01 -0.80 11.95
CA SER A 49 3.03 -0.94 13.04
C SER A 49 2.31 0.37 13.41
N GLY A 50 2.93 1.53 13.14
CA GLY A 50 2.31 2.83 13.33
C GLY A 50 1.12 3.13 12.41
N ILE A 51 1.06 2.48 11.23
CA ILE A 51 -0.03 2.66 10.25
C ILE A 51 -0.92 1.42 10.10
N ILE A 52 -0.41 0.22 10.43
CA ILE A 52 -1.19 -1.02 10.41
C ILE A 52 -2.02 -1.12 11.69
N ARG A 53 -3.34 -1.16 11.55
CA ARG A 53 -4.30 -1.23 12.66
C ARG A 53 -4.71 -2.64 13.02
N ALA A 54 -4.74 -3.51 12.03
CA ALA A 54 -5.02 -4.92 12.21
C ALA A 54 -4.48 -5.71 11.02
N SER A 55 -4.18 -6.98 11.25
CA SER A 55 -3.81 -7.92 10.19
C SER A 55 -4.61 -9.22 10.36
N VAL A 56 -5.22 -9.69 9.28
CA VAL A 56 -5.83 -11.02 9.20
C VAL A 56 -4.98 -11.86 8.25
N ARG A 57 -4.64 -13.07 8.68
CA ARG A 57 -3.84 -14.00 7.89
C ARG A 57 -4.65 -15.25 7.61
N SER A 58 -4.52 -15.78 6.41
CA SER A 58 -5.19 -17.01 5.98
C SER A 58 -4.26 -17.87 5.13
N GLN A 59 -4.31 -19.18 5.34
CA GLN A 59 -3.75 -20.14 4.42
C GLN A 59 -4.75 -20.31 3.27
N MET A 60 -4.37 -19.88 2.07
CA MET A 60 -5.26 -19.91 0.91
C MET A 60 -5.18 -21.25 0.19
N THR A 61 -3.96 -21.79 0.07
CA THR A 61 -3.67 -23.15 -0.46
C THR A 61 -2.48 -23.74 0.30
N GLU A 62 -2.04 -24.94 -0.05
CA GLU A 62 -0.83 -25.55 0.52
C GLU A 62 0.42 -24.68 0.32
N ASN A 63 0.51 -23.96 -0.80
CA ASN A 63 1.68 -23.18 -1.17
C ASN A 63 1.47 -21.67 -1.08
N LEU A 64 0.24 -21.19 -0.88
CA LEU A 64 -0.08 -19.76 -0.87
C LEU A 64 -0.70 -19.31 0.44
N GLY A 65 -0.18 -18.22 0.96
CA GLY A 65 -0.75 -17.49 2.08
C GLY A 65 -1.31 -16.14 1.64
N MET A 66 -2.27 -15.64 2.43
CA MET A 66 -2.83 -14.31 2.28
C MET A 66 -2.68 -13.55 3.60
N VAL A 67 -2.32 -12.27 3.51
CA VAL A 67 -2.46 -11.31 4.62
C VAL A 67 -3.29 -10.13 4.14
N VAL A 68 -4.31 -9.75 4.90
CA VAL A 68 -5.03 -8.48 4.74
C VAL A 68 -4.68 -7.60 5.92
N MET A 69 -4.20 -6.39 5.65
CA MET A 69 -3.81 -5.41 6.67
C MET A 69 -4.74 -4.19 6.58
N LEU A 70 -5.40 -3.83 7.68
CA LEU A 70 -6.13 -2.57 7.77
C LEU A 70 -5.15 -1.44 8.06
N LEU A 71 -5.23 -0.37 7.28
CA LEU A 71 -4.30 0.75 7.33
C LEU A 71 -5.01 2.04 7.74
N LYS A 72 -4.31 2.85 8.53
CA LYS A 72 -4.62 4.27 8.78
C LYS A 72 -3.31 5.03 8.99
N GLY A 73 -2.91 5.81 7.97
CA GLY A 73 -1.66 6.57 7.94
C GLY A 73 -1.62 7.53 6.76
N GLN A 74 -0.53 8.29 6.62
CA GLN A 74 -0.36 9.23 5.51
C GLN A 74 -0.20 8.51 4.15
N ASP A 75 -0.50 9.21 3.07
CA ASP A 75 -0.47 8.68 1.70
C ASP A 75 0.92 8.13 1.30
N ASP A 76 1.98 8.84 1.68
CA ASP A 76 3.37 8.47 1.46
C ASP A 76 3.78 7.21 2.25
N GLN A 77 3.31 7.07 3.49
CA GLN A 77 3.56 5.91 4.33
C GLN A 77 2.88 4.65 3.75
N CYS A 78 1.63 4.78 3.29
CA CYS A 78 0.89 3.69 2.65
C CYS A 78 1.55 3.28 1.32
N ALA A 79 1.98 4.24 0.50
CA ALA A 79 2.70 3.99 -0.73
C ALA A 79 4.07 3.33 -0.47
N SER A 80 4.80 3.79 0.53
CA SER A 80 6.09 3.20 0.94
C SER A 80 5.93 1.74 1.36
N LEU A 81 4.91 1.41 2.15
CA LEU A 81 4.59 0.03 2.54
C LEU A 81 4.28 -0.84 1.31
N LEU A 82 3.44 -0.34 0.40
CA LEU A 82 3.08 -1.03 -0.84
C LEU A 82 4.32 -1.40 -1.66
N GLU A 83 5.20 -0.41 -1.90
CA GLU A 83 6.42 -0.61 -2.69
C GLU A 83 7.40 -1.55 -1.99
N GLN A 84 7.56 -1.44 -0.66
CA GLN A 84 8.39 -2.38 0.09
C GLN A 84 7.90 -3.82 -0.02
N LEU A 85 6.59 -4.05 -0.01
CA LEU A 85 5.99 -5.39 -0.12
C LEU A 85 6.13 -5.94 -1.54
N LYS A 86 5.85 -5.14 -2.58
CA LYS A 86 6.04 -5.54 -3.99
C LYS A 86 7.48 -5.96 -4.28
N ALA A 87 8.45 -5.30 -3.64
CA ALA A 87 9.87 -5.62 -3.81
C ALA A 87 10.33 -6.89 -3.06
N LYS A 88 9.49 -7.51 -2.22
CA LYS A 88 9.91 -8.72 -1.48
C LYS A 88 9.81 -9.96 -2.35
N LYS A 89 10.92 -10.70 -2.42
CA LYS A 89 10.94 -12.05 -3.02
C LYS A 89 9.93 -12.95 -2.32
N GLY A 90 9.11 -13.64 -3.12
CA GLY A 90 8.05 -14.54 -2.63
C GLY A 90 6.70 -13.87 -2.41
N VAL A 91 6.60 -12.54 -2.52
CA VAL A 91 5.31 -11.86 -2.68
C VAL A 91 4.84 -12.01 -4.12
N ARG A 92 3.62 -12.50 -4.32
CA ARG A 92 3.01 -12.70 -5.64
C ARG A 92 2.17 -11.51 -6.08
N SER A 93 1.45 -10.89 -5.15
CA SER A 93 0.67 -9.69 -5.43
C SER A 93 0.48 -8.86 -4.18
N VAL A 94 0.34 -7.55 -4.38
CA VAL A 94 -0.04 -6.59 -3.35
C VAL A 94 -1.06 -5.63 -3.94
N ASN A 95 -2.23 -5.54 -3.33
CA ASN A 95 -3.28 -4.59 -3.71
C ASN A 95 -3.58 -3.67 -2.53
N LEU A 96 -3.70 -2.37 -2.82
CA LEU A 96 -4.15 -1.36 -1.87
C LEU A 96 -5.56 -0.89 -2.27
N THR A 97 -6.52 -1.08 -1.38
CA THR A 97 -7.87 -0.52 -1.49
C THR A 97 -7.97 0.65 -0.54
N VAL A 98 -8.21 1.84 -1.08
CA VAL A 98 -8.44 3.06 -0.29
C VAL A 98 -9.93 3.19 -0.01
N ILE A 99 -10.27 3.47 1.25
CA ILE A 99 -11.62 3.81 1.69
C ILE A 99 -11.72 5.33 1.69
N PRO A 100 -12.68 5.92 0.94
CA PRO A 100 -12.90 7.36 0.96
C PRO A 100 -13.20 7.86 2.38
N PRO A 101 -12.85 9.11 2.71
CA PRO A 101 -13.26 9.69 3.99
C PRO A 101 -14.80 9.70 4.11
N GLU A 102 -15.28 9.45 5.33
CA GLU A 102 -16.70 9.63 5.68
C GLU A 102 -17.07 11.10 5.47
N GLN A 103 -18.14 11.35 4.71
CA GLN A 103 -18.63 12.70 4.38
C GLN A 103 -19.39 13.33 5.55
#